data_AF-A0A7M3WU71-F1
#
_entry.id   AF-A0A7M3WU71-F1
#
_cell.length_a   1.000
_cell.length_b   1.000
_cell.length_c   1.000
_cell.angle_alpha   90.00
_cell.angle_beta   90.00
_cell.angle_gamma   90.00
#
_symmetry.space_group_name_H-M   'P 1'
#
loop_
_entity.id
_entity.type
_entity.pdbx_description
1 polymer ?
#
loop_
_entity_poly.entity_id
_entity_poly.type
_entity_poly.pdbx_seq_one_letter_code
_entity_poly.pdbx_strand_id
1 'polypeptide(L)'
;MDVDALLEVQPELLARLVLHRRERLAEVIPDQLDARRQELEAAKALASVAKRQRDQLGDTIAGLKAERNAYQSKARAAFERIESLREGMEGKDVVRTPDPAWARERLQARLDAIEDEMQRTAGDHKTEAGFIAAMRDLVSEHEAWVAGRTEKAGDHLAMNEARTEARNMLDAAQKAHEAMLLVVNDHQQHHRSFVEQDEGLRRADSRTRRLAVALDESEQAIAYWTWV
;
A
#
# COMPACT_ATOMS: atom_id res chain seq x y z
N MET A 1 16.39 -27.59 -39.77
CA MET A 1 17.44 -27.91 -40.76
C MET A 1 18.28 -29.00 -40.16
N ASP A 2 18.55 -30.04 -40.94
CA ASP A 2 19.43 -31.13 -40.54
C ASP A 2 20.88 -30.63 -40.50
N VAL A 3 21.63 -30.96 -39.45
CA VAL A 3 22.97 -30.41 -39.21
C VAL A 3 23.99 -31.00 -40.19
N ASP A 4 23.81 -32.27 -40.56
CA ASP A 4 24.67 -32.95 -41.53
C ASP A 4 24.49 -32.37 -42.94
N ALA A 5 23.26 -31.98 -43.30
CA ALA A 5 22.97 -31.31 -44.57
C ALA A 5 23.57 -29.89 -44.67
N LEU A 6 23.88 -29.22 -43.56
CA LEU A 6 24.56 -27.91 -43.57
C LEU A 6 26.07 -28.03 -43.73
N LEU A 7 26.65 -29.15 -43.33
CA LEU A 7 28.09 -29.44 -43.44
C LEU A 7 28.48 -29.87 -44.86
N GLU A 8 27.54 -30.41 -45.65
CA GLU A 8 27.74 -30.76 -47.06
C GLU A 8 27.66 -29.54 -48.02
N VAL A 9 27.14 -28.41 -47.55
CA VAL A 9 27.01 -27.18 -48.35
C VAL A 9 28.36 -26.47 -48.44
N GLN A 10 28.76 -26.04 -49.63
CA GLN A 10 30.00 -25.26 -49.79
C GLN A 10 29.97 -23.97 -48.95
N PRO A 11 31.06 -23.61 -48.25
CA PRO A 11 31.11 -22.42 -47.38
C PRO A 11 30.67 -21.12 -48.07
N GLU A 12 31.00 -20.96 -49.35
CA GLU A 12 30.62 -19.80 -50.16
C GLU A 12 29.11 -19.73 -50.41
N LEU A 13 28.47 -20.89 -50.63
CA LEU A 13 27.02 -20.97 -50.80
C LEU A 13 26.30 -20.67 -49.48
N LEU A 14 26.83 -21.18 -48.36
CA LEU A 14 26.30 -20.88 -47.02
C LEU A 14 26.40 -19.38 -46.70
N ALA A 15 27.55 -18.75 -46.97
CA ALA A 15 27.75 -17.32 -46.75
C ALA A 15 26.75 -16.47 -47.56
N ARG A 16 26.53 -16.79 -48.85
CA ARG A 16 25.54 -16.11 -49.70
C ARG A 16 24.11 -16.31 -49.19
N LEU A 17 23.75 -17.51 -48.74
CA LEU A 17 22.42 -17.78 -48.17
C LEU A 17 22.17 -17.01 -46.87
N VAL A 18 23.18 -16.91 -46.00
CA VAL A 18 23.11 -16.12 -44.77
C VAL A 18 22.97 -14.63 -45.08
N LEU A 19 23.77 -14.10 -46.02
CA LEU A 19 23.68 -12.71 -46.45
C LEU A 19 22.29 -12.40 -47.02
N HIS A 20 21.80 -13.22 -47.95
CA HIS A 20 20.46 -13.03 -48.54
C HIS A 20 19.35 -13.06 -47.48
N ARG A 21 19.48 -13.91 -46.47
CA ARG A 21 18.55 -13.91 -45.33
C ARG A 21 18.61 -12.61 -44.54
N ARG A 22 19.80 -12.07 -44.29
CA ARG A 22 19.98 -10.80 -43.57
C ARG A 22 19.42 -9.61 -44.37
N GLU A 23 19.63 -9.58 -45.68
CA GLU A 23 19.03 -8.59 -46.59
C GLU A 23 17.50 -8.60 -46.50
N ARG A 24 16.87 -9.78 -46.62
CA ARG A 24 15.41 -9.90 -46.44
C ARG A 24 14.93 -9.48 -45.05
N LEU A 25 15.71 -9.75 -44.00
CA LEU A 25 15.38 -9.29 -42.66
C LEU A 25 15.47 -7.77 -42.53
N ALA A 26 16.50 -7.16 -43.11
CA ALA A 26 16.65 -5.70 -43.14
C ALA A 26 15.54 -4.99 -43.93
N GLU A 27 14.96 -5.66 -44.94
CA GLU A 27 13.80 -5.15 -45.68
C GLU A 27 12.50 -5.24 -44.86
N VAL A 28 12.26 -6.35 -44.15
CA VAL A 28 10.96 -6.62 -43.49
C VAL A 28 10.87 -6.09 -42.06
N ILE A 29 11.99 -6.09 -41.32
CA ILE A 29 11.98 -5.69 -39.90
C ILE A 29 11.55 -4.23 -39.69
N PRO A 30 11.92 -3.23 -40.51
CA PRO A 30 11.53 -1.83 -40.29
C PRO A 30 10.01 -1.63 -40.15
N ASP A 31 9.21 -2.18 -41.06
CA ASP A 31 7.74 -2.08 -41.01
C ASP A 31 7.19 -2.74 -39.74
N GLN A 32 7.73 -3.90 -39.37
CA GLN A 32 7.35 -4.58 -38.13
C GLN A 32 7.78 -3.78 -36.91
N LEU A 33 8.95 -3.16 -36.93
CA LEU A 33 9.48 -2.37 -35.83
C LEU A 33 8.62 -1.13 -35.59
N ASP A 34 8.16 -0.46 -36.65
CA ASP A 34 7.26 0.68 -36.54
C ASP A 34 5.89 0.29 -35.98
N ALA A 35 5.32 -0.84 -36.42
CA ALA A 35 4.11 -1.37 -35.81
C ALA A 35 4.31 -1.68 -34.31
N ARG A 36 5.46 -2.25 -33.91
CA ARG A 36 5.77 -2.55 -32.49
C ARG A 36 6.07 -1.32 -31.67
N ARG A 37 6.63 -0.27 -32.26
CA ARG A 37 6.77 1.04 -31.61
C ARG A 37 5.41 1.65 -31.32
N GLN A 38 4.46 1.58 -32.24
CA GLN A 38 3.08 2.03 -32.00
C GLN A 38 2.40 1.23 -30.87
N GLU A 39 2.53 -0.10 -30.89
CA GLU A 39 2.05 -0.95 -29.78
C GLU A 39 2.69 -0.56 -28.43
N LEU A 40 4.00 -0.28 -28.43
CA LEU A 40 4.72 0.11 -27.22
C LEU A 40 4.23 1.46 -26.69
N GLU A 41 4.03 2.46 -27.54
CA GLU A 41 3.50 3.76 -27.11
C GLU A 41 2.07 3.65 -26.57
N ALA A 42 1.21 2.83 -27.20
CA ALA A 42 -0.12 2.53 -26.67
C ALA A 42 -0.06 1.86 -25.29
N ALA A 43 0.83 0.87 -25.12
CA ALA A 43 1.03 0.19 -23.85
C ALA A 43 1.57 1.13 -22.75
N LYS A 44 2.49 2.05 -23.09
CA LYS A 44 2.99 3.09 -22.17
C LYS A 44 1.86 3.98 -21.69
N ALA A 45 0.97 4.41 -22.58
CA ALA A 45 -0.16 5.26 -22.23
C ALA A 45 -1.10 4.53 -21.23
N LEU A 46 -1.45 3.29 -21.52
CA LEU A 46 -2.32 2.48 -20.64
C LEU A 46 -1.69 2.24 -19.26
N ALA A 47 -0.41 1.83 -19.22
CA ALA A 47 0.30 1.62 -17.96
C ALA A 47 0.43 2.91 -17.15
N SER A 48 0.66 4.06 -17.82
CA SER A 48 0.73 5.37 -17.15
C SER A 48 -0.60 5.77 -16.52
N VAL A 49 -1.72 5.59 -17.22
CA VAL A 49 -3.07 5.87 -16.69
C VAL A 49 -3.38 4.96 -15.51
N ALA A 50 -3.16 3.64 -15.65
CA ALA A 50 -3.39 2.68 -14.57
C ALA A 50 -2.54 2.99 -13.34
N LYS A 51 -1.27 3.38 -13.53
CA LYS A 51 -0.37 3.80 -12.46
C LYS A 51 -0.92 5.02 -11.72
N ARG A 52 -1.32 6.07 -12.44
CA ARG A 52 -1.85 7.30 -11.83
C ARG A 52 -3.10 7.02 -10.98
N GLN A 53 -4.03 6.22 -11.48
CA GLN A 53 -5.25 5.86 -10.75
C GLN A 53 -4.93 5.09 -9.47
N ARG A 54 -4.02 4.10 -9.55
CA ARG A 54 -3.55 3.36 -8.39
C ARG A 54 -2.89 4.29 -7.38
N ASP A 55 -1.96 5.13 -7.82
CA ASP A 55 -1.16 6.00 -6.95
C ASP A 55 -2.05 7.04 -6.26
N GLN A 56 -3.03 7.63 -6.96
CA GLN A 56 -4.01 8.53 -6.36
C GLN A 56 -4.79 7.89 -5.21
N LEU A 57 -5.26 6.65 -5.39
CA LEU A 57 -5.95 5.92 -4.32
C LEU A 57 -4.97 5.46 -3.22
N GLY A 58 -3.72 5.18 -3.56
CA GLY A 58 -2.67 4.88 -2.59
C GLY A 58 -2.39 6.08 -1.67
N ASP A 59 -2.32 7.28 -2.24
CA ASP A 59 -2.10 8.53 -1.51
C ASP A 59 -3.28 8.86 -0.59
N THR A 60 -4.53 8.65 -1.03
CA THR A 60 -5.71 8.84 -0.16
C THR A 60 -5.73 7.85 1.00
N ILE A 61 -5.42 6.57 0.76
CA ILE A 61 -5.29 5.56 1.80
C ILE A 61 -4.17 5.93 2.79
N ALA A 62 -3.02 6.40 2.29
CA ALA A 62 -1.91 6.83 3.14
C ALA A 62 -2.29 8.03 4.02
N GLY A 63 -3.03 9.01 3.46
CA GLY A 63 -3.59 10.13 4.20
C GLY A 63 -4.53 9.69 5.31
N LEU A 64 -5.49 8.82 5.01
CA LEU A 64 -6.45 8.29 6.00
C LEU A 64 -5.76 7.49 7.12
N LYS A 65 -4.71 6.72 6.79
CA LYS A 65 -3.88 6.04 7.80
C LYS A 65 -3.15 7.03 8.71
N ALA A 66 -2.61 8.10 8.14
CA ALA A 66 -1.94 9.15 8.91
C ALA A 66 -2.93 9.87 9.84
N GLU A 67 -4.11 10.22 9.36
CA GLU A 67 -5.19 10.81 10.16
C GLU A 67 -5.62 9.89 11.31
N ARG A 68 -5.92 8.62 11.00
CA ARG A 68 -6.25 7.60 12.01
C ARG A 68 -5.19 7.52 13.12
N ASN A 69 -3.92 7.39 12.73
CA ASN A 69 -2.81 7.28 13.69
C ASN A 69 -2.64 8.58 14.51
N ALA A 70 -2.86 9.75 13.92
CA ALA A 70 -2.83 11.02 14.63
C ALA A 70 -3.93 11.13 15.69
N TYR A 71 -5.14 10.67 15.38
CA TYR A 71 -6.24 10.61 16.35
C TYR A 71 -5.98 9.60 17.47
N GLN A 72 -5.44 8.42 17.16
CA GLN A 72 -5.03 7.44 18.18
C GLN A 72 -3.96 8.02 19.12
N SER A 73 -2.96 8.73 18.58
CA SER A 73 -1.95 9.43 19.39
C SER A 73 -2.55 10.49 20.30
N LYS A 74 -3.51 11.30 19.81
CA LYS A 74 -4.24 12.28 20.63
C LYS A 74 -5.06 11.61 21.75
N ALA A 75 -5.68 10.46 21.47
CA ALA A 75 -6.39 9.70 22.50
C ALA A 75 -5.43 9.20 23.60
N ARG A 76 -4.24 8.71 23.24
CA ARG A 76 -3.20 8.34 24.23
C ARG A 76 -2.75 9.53 25.06
N ALA A 77 -2.49 10.68 24.44
CA ALA A 77 -2.12 11.89 25.18
C ALA A 77 -3.23 12.38 26.12
N ALA A 78 -4.51 12.12 25.80
CA ALA A 78 -5.62 12.38 26.73
C ALA A 78 -5.59 11.41 27.93
N PHE A 79 -5.29 10.12 27.72
CA PHE A 79 -5.10 9.16 28.82
C PHE A 79 -3.89 9.50 29.71
N GLU A 80 -2.76 9.93 29.14
CA GLU A 80 -1.60 10.40 29.90
C GLU A 80 -1.92 11.65 30.75
N ARG A 81 -2.74 12.57 30.21
CA ARG A 81 -3.24 13.72 30.97
C ARG A 81 -4.14 13.30 32.12
N ILE A 82 -5.01 12.31 31.91
CA ILE A 82 -5.84 11.74 32.98
C ILE A 82 -4.95 11.16 34.09
N GLU A 83 -3.86 10.48 33.73
CA GLU A 83 -2.95 9.90 34.72
C GLU A 83 -2.15 10.97 35.48
N SER A 84 -1.61 11.99 34.80
CA SER A 84 -0.87 13.07 35.48
C SER A 84 -1.75 13.96 36.39
N LEU A 85 -2.98 14.28 35.96
CA LEU A 85 -3.97 14.95 36.84
C LEU A 85 -4.26 14.11 38.08
N ARG A 86 -4.14 12.79 37.98
CA ARG A 86 -4.42 11.86 39.06
C ARG A 86 -3.24 11.66 40.01
N GLU A 87 -2.01 11.59 39.52
CA GLU A 87 -0.81 11.60 40.36
C GLU A 87 -0.78 12.86 41.26
N GLY A 88 -1.23 14.00 40.74
CA GLY A 88 -1.40 15.23 41.51
C GLY A 88 -2.48 15.18 42.62
N MET A 89 -3.35 14.15 42.61
CA MET A 89 -4.42 13.94 43.61
C MET A 89 -4.10 12.87 44.66
N GLU A 90 -3.08 12.03 44.44
CA GLU A 90 -2.66 11.01 45.42
C GLU A 90 -2.08 11.70 46.68
N GLY A 91 -2.92 11.79 47.72
CA GLY A 91 -2.62 12.45 48.99
C GLY A 91 -3.77 13.26 49.60
N LYS A 92 -4.85 13.55 48.85
CA LYS A 92 -5.93 14.44 49.34
C LYS A 92 -7.23 13.78 49.81
N ASP A 93 -7.62 12.60 49.33
CA ASP A 93 -8.78 11.89 49.90
C ASP A 93 -8.83 10.41 49.47
N VAL A 94 -8.51 9.50 50.39
CA VAL A 94 -8.42 8.04 50.12
C VAL A 94 -9.77 7.33 50.28
N VAL A 95 -10.81 7.99 50.79
CA VAL A 95 -11.96 7.24 51.34
C VAL A 95 -13.08 6.95 50.33
N ARG A 96 -13.13 7.57 49.15
CA ARG A 96 -14.16 7.20 48.15
C ARG A 96 -13.82 7.59 46.71
N THR A 97 -12.67 7.15 46.20
CA THR A 97 -12.34 7.38 44.79
C THR A 97 -13.34 6.62 43.89
N PRO A 98 -14.10 7.30 43.02
CA PRO A 98 -15.07 6.66 42.12
C PRO A 98 -14.44 5.65 41.15
N ASP A 99 -13.16 5.87 40.84
CA ASP A 99 -12.31 5.04 40.00
C ASP A 99 -11.13 4.49 40.86
N PRO A 100 -11.08 3.20 41.21
CA PRO A 100 -10.00 2.58 41.99
C PRO A 100 -8.86 2.03 41.11
N ALA A 101 -7.65 1.91 41.67
CA ALA A 101 -6.41 1.57 40.93
C ALA A 101 -6.50 0.27 40.12
N TRP A 102 -7.04 -0.79 40.72
CA TRP A 102 -7.17 -2.09 40.06
C TRP A 102 -8.10 -2.06 38.83
N ALA A 103 -9.12 -1.20 38.80
CA ALA A 103 -10.03 -1.10 37.67
C ALA A 103 -9.35 -0.39 36.48
N ARG A 104 -8.46 0.56 36.77
CA ARG A 104 -7.67 1.30 35.79
C ARG A 104 -6.57 0.47 35.18
N GLU A 105 -5.78 -0.24 35.99
CA GLU A 105 -4.75 -1.16 35.51
C GLU A 105 -5.37 -2.23 34.61
N ARG A 106 -6.59 -2.66 34.94
CA ARG A 106 -7.34 -3.60 34.10
C ARG A 106 -7.83 -2.99 32.79
N LEU A 107 -8.22 -1.71 32.78
CA LEU A 107 -8.58 -1.00 31.55
C LEU A 107 -7.35 -0.85 30.64
N GLN A 108 -6.25 -0.34 31.20
CA GLN A 108 -5.00 -0.12 30.47
C GLN A 108 -4.44 -1.43 29.90
N ALA A 109 -4.34 -2.48 30.73
CA ALA A 109 -3.87 -3.78 30.26
C ALA A 109 -4.75 -4.38 29.15
N ARG A 110 -6.05 -4.08 29.14
CA ARG A 110 -6.95 -4.51 28.06
C ARG A 110 -6.77 -3.67 26.78
N LEU A 111 -6.57 -2.37 26.91
CA LEU A 111 -6.25 -1.49 25.77
C LEU A 111 -4.91 -1.90 25.14
N ASP A 112 -3.88 -2.11 25.97
CA ASP A 112 -2.56 -2.56 25.54
C ASP A 112 -2.63 -3.93 24.85
N ALA A 113 -3.41 -4.87 25.40
CA ALA A 113 -3.60 -6.19 24.78
C ALA A 113 -4.29 -6.11 23.41
N ILE A 114 -5.29 -5.23 23.25
CA ILE A 114 -5.96 -5.01 21.97
C ILE A 114 -5.01 -4.36 20.97
N GLU A 115 -4.18 -3.40 21.42
CA GLU A 115 -3.18 -2.78 20.55
C GLU A 115 -2.11 -3.77 20.10
N ASP A 116 -1.61 -4.59 21.03
CA ASP A 116 -0.67 -5.66 20.77
C ASP A 116 -1.22 -6.67 19.76
N GLU A 117 -2.51 -7.05 19.90
CA GLU A 117 -3.19 -7.92 18.95
C GLU A 117 -3.38 -7.23 17.59
N MET A 118 -3.74 -5.95 17.57
CA MET A 118 -3.83 -5.15 16.35
C MET A 118 -2.48 -5.07 15.62
N GLN A 119 -1.37 -4.93 16.34
CA GLN A 119 -0.01 -4.96 15.77
C GLN A 119 0.35 -6.33 15.21
N ARG A 120 -0.03 -7.42 15.90
CA ARG A 120 0.24 -8.81 15.45
C ARG A 120 -0.63 -9.23 14.26
N THR A 121 -1.84 -8.70 14.16
CA THR A 121 -2.81 -9.01 13.09
C THR A 121 -2.69 -8.06 11.90
N ALA A 122 -1.58 -7.34 11.79
CA ALA A 122 -1.35 -6.32 10.76
C ALA A 122 -1.61 -6.88 9.35
N GLY A 123 -2.61 -6.32 8.66
CA GLY A 123 -2.94 -6.66 7.28
C GLY A 123 -4.40 -7.01 7.01
N ASP A 124 -5.18 -7.41 8.01
CA ASP A 124 -6.64 -7.54 7.87
C ASP A 124 -7.35 -6.27 8.37
N HIS A 125 -7.71 -5.40 7.43
CA HIS A 125 -8.33 -4.12 7.75
C HIS A 125 -9.73 -4.28 8.38
N LYS A 126 -10.40 -5.43 8.21
CA LYS A 126 -11.69 -5.70 8.87
C LYS A 126 -11.51 -6.02 10.35
N THR A 127 -10.49 -6.80 10.70
CA THR A 127 -10.19 -7.08 12.11
C THR A 127 -9.66 -5.84 12.83
N GLU A 128 -8.87 -5.00 12.16
CA GLU A 128 -8.45 -3.68 12.69
C GLU A 128 -9.64 -2.79 13.09
N ALA A 129 -10.73 -2.79 12.31
CA ALA A 129 -11.93 -2.03 12.64
C ALA A 129 -12.64 -2.56 13.91
N GLY A 130 -12.64 -3.89 14.07
CA GLY A 130 -13.17 -4.54 15.27
C GLY A 130 -12.38 -4.20 16.53
N PHE A 131 -11.04 -4.12 16.43
CA PHE A 131 -10.18 -3.71 17.55
C PHE A 131 -10.45 -2.25 17.97
N ILE A 132 -10.59 -1.33 17.02
CA ILE A 132 -10.91 0.08 17.34
C ILE A 132 -12.29 0.21 17.98
N ALA A 133 -13.30 -0.51 17.48
CA ALA A 133 -14.62 -0.56 18.10
C ALA A 133 -14.57 -1.13 19.53
N ALA A 134 -13.82 -2.21 19.75
CA ALA A 134 -13.64 -2.80 21.07
C ALA A 134 -12.96 -1.84 22.05
N MET A 135 -11.94 -1.09 21.62
CA MET A 135 -11.30 -0.06 22.45
C MET A 135 -12.30 1.04 22.84
N ARG A 136 -13.13 1.51 21.91
CA ARG A 136 -14.17 2.52 22.18
C ARG A 136 -15.19 2.00 23.21
N ASP A 137 -15.70 0.79 23.01
CA ASP A 137 -16.73 0.22 23.87
C ASP A 137 -16.19 0.01 25.30
N LEU A 138 -14.94 -0.47 25.42
CA LEU A 138 -14.24 -0.62 26.70
C LEU A 138 -14.10 0.72 27.46
N VAL A 139 -13.76 1.80 26.76
CA VAL A 139 -13.65 3.15 27.35
C VAL A 139 -15.03 3.65 27.79
N SER A 140 -16.07 3.46 26.98
CA SER A 140 -17.44 3.87 27.31
C SER A 140 -18.01 3.11 28.51
N GLU A 141 -17.72 1.81 28.65
CA GLU A 141 -18.13 1.01 29.80
C GLU A 141 -17.47 1.51 31.09
N HIS A 142 -16.17 1.82 31.05
CA HIS A 142 -15.44 2.38 32.19
C HIS A 142 -15.98 3.76 32.58
N GLU A 143 -16.25 4.63 31.60
CA GLU A 143 -16.86 5.94 31.83
C GLU A 143 -18.22 5.83 32.52
N ALA A 144 -19.12 4.97 32.04
CA ALA A 144 -20.43 4.76 32.64
C ALA A 144 -20.33 4.25 34.09
N TRP A 145 -19.36 3.35 34.35
CA TRP A 145 -19.10 2.81 35.67
C TRP A 145 -18.53 3.85 36.65
N VAL A 146 -17.62 4.72 36.19
CA VAL A 146 -17.08 5.83 37.00
C VAL A 146 -18.15 6.90 37.24
N ALA A 147 -18.94 7.25 36.22
CA ALA A 147 -20.02 8.25 36.29
C ALA A 147 -21.12 7.86 37.30
N GLY A 148 -21.41 6.56 37.44
CA GLY A 148 -22.33 6.05 38.46
C GLY A 148 -21.84 6.21 39.90
N ARG A 149 -20.58 6.63 40.10
CA ARG A 149 -19.92 6.71 41.42
C ARG A 149 -19.44 8.11 41.80
N THR A 150 -19.48 9.09 40.89
CA THR A 150 -18.98 10.45 41.13
C THR A 150 -20.04 11.34 41.79
N GLU A 151 -19.86 11.67 43.07
CA GLU A 151 -20.45 12.86 43.69
C GLU A 151 -19.50 14.05 43.42
N LYS A 152 -20.07 15.23 43.12
CA LYS A 152 -19.37 16.37 42.49
C LYS A 152 -18.11 16.84 43.26
N ALA A 153 -16.93 16.59 42.72
CA ALA A 153 -15.69 17.29 43.04
C ALA A 153 -15.01 17.81 41.75
N GLY A 154 -14.50 19.04 41.80
CA GLY A 154 -14.04 19.81 40.63
C GLY A 154 -12.91 19.15 39.83
N ASP A 155 -12.03 18.39 40.49
CA ASP A 155 -10.92 17.69 39.82
C ASP A 155 -11.41 16.50 38.96
N HIS A 156 -12.60 15.94 39.26
CA HIS A 156 -13.24 14.95 38.40
C HIS A 156 -13.81 15.53 37.11
N LEU A 157 -14.03 16.86 37.04
CA LEU A 157 -14.50 17.51 35.82
C LEU A 157 -13.40 17.50 34.74
N ALA A 158 -12.18 17.89 35.08
CA ALA A 158 -11.04 17.89 34.16
C ALA A 158 -10.71 16.47 33.65
N MET A 159 -10.81 15.46 34.51
CA MET A 159 -10.67 14.06 34.09
C MET A 159 -11.81 13.60 33.16
N ASN A 160 -13.05 13.99 33.45
CA ASN A 160 -14.20 13.64 32.60
C ASN A 160 -14.14 14.34 31.23
N GLU A 161 -13.64 15.57 31.18
CA GLU A 161 -13.37 16.30 29.94
C GLU A 161 -12.30 15.59 29.11
N ALA A 162 -11.18 15.19 29.72
CA ALA A 162 -10.13 14.44 29.04
C ALA A 162 -10.60 13.05 28.57
N ARG A 163 -11.48 12.38 29.32
CA ARG A 163 -12.12 11.11 28.90
C ARG A 163 -13.02 11.31 27.68
N THR A 164 -13.88 12.33 27.73
CA THR A 164 -14.74 12.71 26.60
C THR A 164 -13.91 13.05 25.35
N GLU A 165 -12.80 13.75 25.54
CA GLU A 165 -11.84 14.06 24.47
C GLU A 165 -11.24 12.78 23.88
N ALA A 166 -10.75 11.85 24.72
CA ALA A 166 -10.20 10.58 24.27
C ALA A 166 -11.22 9.78 23.44
N ARG A 167 -12.48 9.69 23.91
CA ARG A 167 -13.56 9.03 23.18
C ARG A 167 -13.83 9.68 21.82
N ASN A 168 -13.93 11.01 21.78
CA ASN A 168 -14.14 11.74 20.52
C ASN A 168 -12.97 11.53 19.54
N MET A 169 -11.73 11.43 20.03
CA MET A 169 -10.57 11.11 19.19
C MET A 169 -10.64 9.67 18.67
N LEU A 170 -11.05 8.69 19.49
CA LEU A 170 -11.25 7.31 19.05
C LEU A 170 -12.37 7.19 18.00
N ASP A 171 -13.47 7.92 18.16
CA ASP A 171 -14.55 7.97 17.16
C ASP A 171 -14.07 8.58 15.84
N ALA A 172 -13.22 9.61 15.89
CA ALA A 172 -12.61 10.19 14.69
C ALA A 172 -11.64 9.21 14.01
N ALA A 173 -10.83 8.48 14.79
CA ALA A 173 -9.96 7.43 14.27
C ALA A 173 -10.76 6.31 13.58
N GLN A 174 -11.88 5.90 14.18
CA GLN A 174 -12.78 4.90 13.60
C GLN A 174 -13.36 5.37 12.26
N LYS A 175 -13.84 6.61 12.18
CA LYS A 175 -14.37 7.18 10.92
C LYS A 175 -13.31 7.24 9.82
N ALA A 176 -12.08 7.62 10.15
CA ALA A 176 -10.97 7.62 9.19
C ALA A 176 -10.65 6.19 8.69
N HIS A 177 -10.71 5.20 9.58
CA HIS A 177 -10.53 3.79 9.23
C HIS A 177 -11.67 3.25 8.36
N GLU A 178 -12.92 3.56 8.68
CA GLU A 178 -14.10 3.18 7.86
C GLU A 178 -14.04 3.80 6.46
N ALA A 179 -13.67 5.09 6.36
CA ALA A 179 -13.45 5.75 5.09
C ALA A 179 -12.34 5.06 4.27
N MET A 180 -11.26 4.62 4.92
CA MET A 180 -10.18 3.86 4.27
C MET A 180 -10.71 2.54 3.70
N LEU A 181 -11.54 1.80 4.45
CA LEU A 181 -12.11 0.52 4.00
C LEU A 181 -12.93 0.64 2.72
N LEU A 182 -13.62 1.77 2.52
CA LEU A 182 -14.39 2.03 1.29
C LEU A 182 -13.50 2.14 0.06
N VAL A 183 -12.26 2.62 0.23
CA VAL A 183 -11.32 2.89 -0.88
C VAL A 183 -10.37 1.71 -1.14
N VAL A 184 -10.09 0.89 -0.13
CA VAL A 184 -9.10 -0.21 -0.23
C VAL A 184 -9.46 -1.23 -1.33
N ASN A 185 -10.73 -1.58 -1.49
CA ASN A 185 -11.15 -2.53 -2.53
C ASN A 185 -10.89 -1.99 -3.94
N ASP A 186 -11.23 -0.72 -4.17
CA ASP A 186 -11.00 -0.04 -5.44
C ASP A 186 -9.50 0.09 -5.72
N HIS A 187 -8.71 0.45 -4.71
CA HIS A 187 -7.25 0.48 -4.82
C HIS A 187 -6.67 -0.90 -5.20
N GLN A 188 -7.17 -2.00 -4.61
CA GLN A 188 -6.74 -3.35 -4.98
C GLN A 188 -7.12 -3.72 -6.43
N GLN A 189 -8.29 -3.30 -6.91
CA GLN A 189 -8.67 -3.49 -8.31
C GLN A 189 -7.74 -2.71 -9.26
N HIS A 190 -7.50 -1.43 -8.98
CA HIS A 190 -6.58 -0.62 -9.78
C HIS A 190 -5.13 -1.10 -9.70
N HIS A 191 -4.70 -1.65 -8.57
CA HIS A 191 -3.40 -2.28 -8.43
C HIS A 191 -3.26 -3.50 -9.34
N ARG A 192 -4.26 -4.40 -9.37
CA ARG A 192 -4.26 -5.55 -10.29
C ARG A 192 -4.21 -5.13 -11.75
N SER A 193 -5.05 -4.16 -12.13
CA SER A 193 -5.02 -3.58 -13.48
C SER A 193 -3.65 -2.99 -13.83
N PHE A 194 -3.04 -2.22 -12.91
CA PHE A 194 -1.69 -1.70 -13.11
C PHE A 194 -0.66 -2.81 -13.35
N VAL A 195 -0.68 -3.89 -12.57
CA VAL A 195 0.27 -5.01 -12.73
C VAL A 195 0.10 -5.64 -14.11
N GLU A 196 -1.12 -5.89 -14.55
CA GLU A 196 -1.40 -6.45 -15.88
C GLU A 196 -0.91 -5.54 -17.02
N GLN A 197 -1.14 -4.22 -16.90
CA GLN A 197 -0.67 -3.25 -17.91
C GLN A 197 0.85 -3.08 -17.90
N ASP A 198 1.49 -3.08 -16.73
CA ASP A 198 2.95 -3.00 -16.60
C ASP A 198 3.63 -4.24 -17.20
N GLU A 199 3.07 -5.44 -16.98
CA GLU A 199 3.53 -6.64 -17.67
C GLU A 199 3.35 -6.56 -19.19
N GLY A 200 2.20 -6.05 -19.65
CA GLY A 200 1.94 -5.79 -21.06
C GLY A 200 2.98 -4.88 -21.69
N LEU A 201 3.32 -3.78 -21.00
CA LEU A 201 4.37 -2.85 -21.36
C LEU A 201 5.74 -3.53 -21.45
N ARG A 202 6.14 -4.30 -20.43
CA ARG A 202 7.42 -5.04 -20.44
C ARG A 202 7.51 -6.00 -21.62
N ARG A 203 6.42 -6.70 -21.93
CA ARG A 203 6.34 -7.61 -23.08
C ARG A 203 6.48 -6.85 -24.40
N ALA A 204 5.80 -5.72 -24.56
CA ALA A 204 5.89 -4.88 -25.75
C ALA A 204 7.32 -4.33 -25.93
N ASP A 205 7.91 -3.78 -24.86
CA ASP A 205 9.27 -3.24 -24.86
C ASP A 205 10.30 -4.31 -25.25
N SER A 206 10.20 -5.51 -24.65
CA SER A 206 11.08 -6.63 -24.97
C SER A 206 11.01 -7.05 -26.44
N ARG A 207 9.80 -7.13 -27.03
CA ARG A 207 9.63 -7.47 -28.45
C ARG A 207 10.23 -6.40 -29.37
N THR A 208 9.96 -5.12 -29.08
CA THR A 208 10.50 -3.99 -29.84
C THR A 208 12.03 -3.97 -29.79
N ARG A 209 12.61 -4.20 -28.61
CA ARG A 209 14.07 -4.25 -28.44
C ARG A 209 14.71 -5.41 -29.19
N ARG A 210 14.10 -6.61 -29.16
CA ARG A 210 14.61 -7.76 -29.91
C ARG A 210 14.60 -7.53 -31.41
N LEU A 211 13.55 -6.91 -31.95
CA LEU A 211 13.49 -6.54 -33.37
C LEU A 211 14.52 -5.48 -33.73
N ALA A 212 14.69 -4.46 -32.89
CA ALA A 212 15.70 -3.43 -33.11
C ALA A 212 17.13 -4.02 -33.15
N VAL A 213 17.44 -4.93 -32.23
CA VAL A 213 18.74 -5.65 -32.23
C VAL A 213 18.88 -6.53 -33.47
N ALA A 214 17.83 -7.26 -33.86
CA ALA A 214 17.88 -8.10 -35.05
C ALA A 214 18.08 -7.29 -36.35
N LEU A 215 17.53 -6.08 -36.44
CA LEU A 215 17.77 -5.16 -37.54
C LEU A 215 19.23 -4.69 -37.56
N ASP A 216 19.72 -4.16 -36.43
CA ASP A 216 21.10 -3.68 -36.28
C ASP A 216 22.13 -4.77 -36.63
N GLU A 217 21.96 -5.99 -36.11
CA GLU A 217 22.80 -7.13 -36.47
C GLU A 217 22.75 -7.46 -37.97
N SER A 218 21.59 -7.28 -38.60
CA SER A 218 21.43 -7.57 -40.03
C SER A 218 22.09 -6.51 -40.89
N GLU A 219 21.93 -5.23 -40.55
CA GLU A 219 22.58 -4.11 -41.22
C GLU A 219 24.12 -4.18 -41.08
N GLN A 220 24.62 -4.47 -39.87
CA GLN A 220 26.06 -4.65 -39.64
C GLN A 220 26.63 -5.82 -40.43
N ALA A 221 25.92 -6.95 -40.48
CA ALA A 221 26.34 -8.10 -41.28
C ALA A 221 26.37 -7.74 -42.77
N ILE A 222 25.30 -7.14 -43.31
CA ILE A 222 25.26 -6.72 -44.71
C ILE A 222 26.42 -5.78 -45.04
N ALA A 223 26.66 -4.76 -44.21
CA ALA A 223 27.74 -3.81 -44.40
C ALA A 223 29.12 -4.48 -44.40
N TYR A 224 29.37 -5.42 -43.48
CA TYR A 224 30.62 -6.19 -43.43
C TYR A 224 30.83 -6.99 -44.72
N TRP A 225 29.81 -7.73 -45.19
CA TRP A 225 29.93 -8.61 -46.35
C TRP A 225 29.86 -7.90 -47.71
N THR A 226 29.38 -6.66 -47.77
CA THR A 226 29.41 -5.83 -49.01
C THR A 226 30.69 -5.01 -49.16
N TRP A 227 31.45 -4.81 -48.08
CA TRP A 227 32.76 -4.14 -48.08
C TRP A 227 33.96 -5.08 -48.28
N VAL A 228 33.73 -6.39 -48.23
CA VAL A 228 34.71 -7.46 -48.52
C VAL A 228 34.53 -7.89 -49.97
#